data_AF-A0A2G6QR06-F1
#
_entry.id   AF-A0A2G6QR06-F1
#
_cell.length_a   1.000
_cell.length_b   1.000
_cell.length_c   1.000
_cell.angle_alpha   90.00
_cell.angle_beta   90.00
_cell.angle_gamma   90.00
#
_symmetry.space_group_name_H-M   'P 1'
#
loop_
_entity.id
_entity.type
_entity.pdbx_description
1 polymer ?
#
loop_
_entity_poly.entity_id
_entity_poly.type
_entity_poly.pdbx_seq_one_letter_code
_entity_poly.pdbx_strand_id
1 'polypeptide(L)'
;MVNLLLGLQWGDEGKGKIVDVLTKNYDIIARFQGGPNAGHTLVFDGNKYVLHTIPSGVFHKTALNVVGNGVVIDPVIFKKELENLDNHNIDYSKKLLISRKAHL
;
A
#
# COMPACT_ATOMS: atom_id res chain seq x y z
N MET A 1 -0.01 20.57 -0.52
CA MET A 1 -0.25 20.15 -1.93
C MET A 1 -0.16 18.62 -1.98
N VAL A 2 -0.95 17.95 -2.81
CA VAL A 2 -0.94 16.48 -2.93
C VAL A 2 -0.45 16.12 -4.33
N ASN A 3 0.43 15.12 -4.44
CA ASN A 3 0.87 14.57 -5.71
C ASN A 3 0.11 13.28 -6.00
N LEU A 4 -0.40 13.15 -7.22
CA LEU A 4 -1.26 12.05 -7.63
C LEU A 4 -0.54 11.16 -8.65
N LEU A 5 -0.54 9.85 -8.40
CA LEU A 5 -0.03 8.85 -9.33
C LEU A 5 -1.18 7.99 -9.83
N LEU A 6 -1.38 7.98 -11.15
CA LEU A 6 -2.44 7.26 -11.84
C LEU A 6 -1.86 6.51 -13.04
N GLY A 7 -2.50 5.40 -13.40
CA GLY A 7 -2.28 4.73 -14.68
C GLY A 7 -3.08 5.46 -15.76
N LEU A 8 -2.47 5.67 -16.92
CA LEU A 8 -3.13 6.31 -18.06
C LEU A 8 -3.63 5.29 -19.10
N GLN A 9 -3.40 4.00 -18.87
CA GLN A 9 -3.77 2.91 -19.75
C GLN A 9 -4.78 1.99 -19.04
N TRP A 10 -4.71 0.68 -19.29
CA TRP A 10 -5.63 -0.34 -18.77
C TRP A 10 -5.02 -1.20 -17.66
N GLY A 11 -4.12 -0.63 -16.84
CA GLY A 11 -3.46 -1.37 -15.77
C GLY A 11 -2.07 -1.87 -16.13
N ASP A 12 -1.42 -2.51 -15.15
CA ASP A 12 -0.07 -3.10 -15.27
C ASP A 12 1.05 -2.16 -15.75
N GLU A 13 0.89 -0.84 -15.61
CA GLU A 13 1.90 0.15 -16.01
C GLU A 13 3.09 0.24 -15.04
N GLY A 14 3.22 -0.70 -14.10
CA GLY A 14 4.31 -0.70 -13.11
C GLY A 14 4.19 0.37 -12.02
N LYS A 15 2.98 0.88 -11.76
CA LYS A 15 2.69 1.94 -10.78
C LYS A 15 3.36 1.71 -9.42
N GLY A 16 3.28 0.49 -8.88
CA GLY A 16 3.87 0.15 -7.58
C GLY A 16 5.38 0.44 -7.51
N LYS A 17 6.11 0.20 -8.59
CA LYS A 17 7.55 0.50 -8.68
C LYS A 17 7.81 2.00 -8.75
N ILE A 18 6.97 2.74 -9.47
CA ILE A 18 7.09 4.20 -9.56
C ILE A 18 6.78 4.85 -8.20
N VAL A 19 5.73 4.36 -7.51
CA VAL A 19 5.39 4.83 -6.17
C VAL A 19 6.60 4.69 -5.25
N ASP A 20 7.19 3.51 -5.14
CA ASP A 20 8.39 3.28 -4.30
C ASP A 20 9.54 4.27 -4.58
N VAL A 21 9.84 4.53 -5.86
CA VAL A 21 10.91 5.45 -6.24
C VAL A 21 10.58 6.89 -5.85
N LEU A 22 9.34 7.34 -6.08
CA LEU A 22 8.92 8.72 -5.84
C LEU A 22 8.65 9.01 -4.36
N THR A 23 8.23 8.01 -3.57
CA THR A 23 7.75 8.22 -2.20
C THR A 23 8.84 8.31 -1.13
N LYS A 24 10.12 8.23 -1.51
CA LYS A 24 11.25 8.29 -0.55
C LYS A 24 11.21 9.48 0.41
N ASN A 25 10.72 10.63 -0.04
CA ASN A 25 10.68 11.88 0.73
C ASN A 25 9.24 12.30 1.10
N TYR A 26 8.27 11.38 1.04
CA TYR A 26 6.89 11.67 1.39
C TYR A 26 6.58 11.25 2.82
N ASP A 27 5.96 12.14 3.58
CA ASP A 27 5.52 11.85 4.95
C ASP A 27 4.23 11.00 4.98
N ILE A 28 3.40 11.09 3.94
CA ILE A 28 2.11 10.40 3.85
C ILE A 28 1.95 9.79 2.46
N ILE A 29 1.60 8.50 2.43
CA ILE A 29 1.36 7.72 1.23
C ILE A 29 -0.02 7.08 1.38
N ALA A 30 -0.93 7.39 0.44
CA ALA A 30 -2.34 7.03 0.59
C ALA A 30 -2.86 6.28 -0.62
N ARG A 31 -3.72 5.30 -0.35
CA ARG A 31 -4.62 4.70 -1.35
C ARG A 31 -6.01 5.29 -1.15
N PHE A 32 -6.62 5.79 -2.22
CA PHE A 32 -7.87 6.54 -2.12
C PHE A 32 -9.08 5.82 -2.75
N GLN A 33 -8.85 4.72 -3.49
CA GLN A 33 -9.85 4.00 -4.28
C GLN A 33 -9.49 2.52 -4.50
N GLY A 34 -10.45 1.77 -5.05
CA GLY A 34 -10.23 0.39 -5.51
C GLY A 34 -10.40 -0.64 -4.39
N GLY A 35 -9.90 -1.84 -4.63
CA GLY A 35 -9.97 -2.96 -3.69
C GLY A 35 -8.81 -3.95 -3.91
N PRO A 36 -8.91 -5.18 -3.39
CA PRO A 36 -7.81 -6.15 -3.40
C PRO A 36 -7.58 -6.82 -4.77
N ASN A 37 -8.02 -6.20 -5.87
CA ASN A 37 -8.07 -6.81 -7.21
C ASN A 37 -6.72 -6.80 -7.94
N ALA A 38 -5.75 -6.00 -7.46
CA ALA A 38 -4.43 -5.88 -8.07
C ALA A 38 -3.34 -6.03 -7.00
N GLY A 39 -2.47 -7.02 -7.19
CA GLY A 39 -1.32 -7.28 -6.34
C GLY A 39 -0.08 -6.57 -6.87
N HIS A 40 0.46 -5.62 -6.09
CA HIS A 40 1.75 -5.01 -6.38
C HIS A 40 2.85 -5.85 -5.76
N THR A 41 3.65 -6.49 -6.61
CA THR A 41 4.85 -7.20 -6.17
C THR A 41 6.00 -6.21 -5.99
N LEU A 42 6.60 -6.22 -4.81
CA LEU A 42 7.81 -5.46 -4.47
C LEU A 42 8.91 -6.44 -4.05
N VAL A 43 10.16 -6.07 -4.32
CA VAL A 43 11.33 -6.87 -3.91
C VAL A 43 12.24 -5.97 -3.09
N PHE A 44 12.39 -6.29 -1.80
CA PHE A 44 13.30 -5.60 -0.88
C PHE A 44 14.24 -6.63 -0.26
N ASP A 45 15.55 -6.36 -0.29
CA ASP A 45 16.59 -7.20 0.32
C ASP A 45 16.48 -8.69 -0.07
N GLY A 46 16.11 -8.97 -1.33
CA GLY A 46 15.92 -10.32 -1.86
C GLY A 46 14.58 -10.98 -1.51
N ASN A 47 13.75 -10.36 -0.67
CA ASN A 47 12.44 -10.86 -0.29
C ASN A 47 11.33 -10.27 -1.16
N LYS A 48 10.38 -11.12 -1.57
CA LYS A 48 9.24 -10.74 -2.39
C LYS A 48 8.02 -10.46 -1.52
N TYR A 49 7.46 -9.26 -1.66
CA TYR A 49 6.27 -8.82 -0.96
C TYR A 49 5.14 -8.59 -1.96
N VAL A 50 3.93 -9.01 -1.62
CA VAL A 50 2.75 -8.76 -2.45
C VAL A 50 1.75 -7.97 -1.63
N LEU A 51 1.46 -6.75 -2.07
CA LEU A 51 0.49 -5.85 -1.43
C LEU A 51 -0.69 -5.61 -2.36
N HIS A 52 -1.91 -5.85 -1.88
CA HIS A 52 -3.16 -5.55 -2.59
C HIS A 52 -3.86 -4.35 -1.99
N THR A 53 -3.90 -4.15 -0.67
CA THR A 53 -4.63 -3.03 -0.04
C THR A 53 -3.67 -2.03 0.61
N ILE A 54 -2.66 -2.52 1.32
CA ILE A 54 -1.70 -1.67 2.02
C ILE A 54 -0.91 -0.85 0.99
N PRO A 55 -0.73 0.47 1.18
CA PRO A 55 0.13 1.25 0.32
C PRO A 55 1.59 0.74 0.37
N SER A 56 2.30 0.76 -0.75
CA SER A 56 3.71 0.35 -0.83
C SER A 56 4.63 1.20 0.03
N GLY A 57 4.13 2.35 0.49
CA GLY A 57 4.76 3.21 1.47
C GLY A 57 5.13 2.52 2.80
N VAL A 58 4.57 1.33 3.09
CA VAL A 58 4.74 0.62 4.35
C VAL A 58 6.19 0.20 4.61
N PHE A 59 7.04 0.15 3.57
CA PHE A 59 8.46 -0.15 3.71
C PHE A 59 9.32 1.07 4.07
N HIS A 60 8.79 2.29 3.95
CA HIS A 60 9.50 3.49 4.39
C HIS A 60 9.51 3.56 5.92
N LYS A 61 10.61 4.07 6.48
CA LYS A 61 10.83 4.12 7.94
C LYS A 61 9.87 5.09 8.64
N THR A 62 9.54 6.21 8.01
CA THR A 62 8.83 7.33 8.65
C THR A 62 7.46 7.64 8.03
N ALA A 63 7.18 7.14 6.83
CA ALA A 63 5.96 7.50 6.12
C ALA A 63 4.71 6.86 6.74
N LEU A 64 3.68 7.67 6.95
CA LEU A 64 2.35 7.20 7.28
C LEU A 64 1.67 6.63 6.04
N ASN A 65 1.00 5.50 6.22
CA ASN A 65 0.32 4.75 5.19
C ASN A 65 -1.18 4.80 5.44
N VAL A 66 -1.94 5.38 4.51
CA VAL A 66 -3.37 5.63 4.70
C VAL A 66 -4.20 4.83 3.71
N VAL A 67 -5.14 4.06 4.22
CA VAL A 67 -6.23 3.46 3.44
C VAL A 67 -7.45 4.37 3.55
N GLY A 68 -7.74 5.08 2.46
CA GLY A 68 -8.81 6.07 2.39
C GLY A 68 -10.21 5.45 2.32
N ASN A 69 -11.24 6.30 2.46
CA ASN A 69 -12.64 5.85 2.50
C ASN A 69 -13.17 5.30 1.16
N GLY A 70 -12.51 5.59 0.03
CA GLY A 70 -12.90 5.05 -1.27
C GLY A 70 -12.38 3.63 -1.54
N VAL A 71 -11.67 3.03 -0.58
CA VAL A 71 -11.15 1.66 -0.68
C VAL A 71 -12.16 0.66 -0.12
N VAL A 72 -12.32 -0.46 -0.82
CA VAL A 72 -13.01 -1.65 -0.35
C VAL A 72 -11.97 -2.63 0.19
N ILE A 73 -12.14 -3.08 1.43
CA ILE A 73 -11.19 -3.92 2.15
C ILE A 73 -11.78 -5.32 2.28
N ASP A 74 -11.22 -6.29 1.55
CA ASP A 74 -11.48 -7.69 1.86
C ASP A 74 -10.71 -8.06 3.14
N PRO A 75 -11.38 -8.39 4.25
CA PRO A 75 -10.72 -8.65 5.52
C PRO A 75 -9.84 -9.91 5.51
N VAL A 76 -10.15 -10.90 4.65
CA VAL A 76 -9.39 -12.15 4.54
C VAL A 76 -8.07 -11.90 3.81
N ILE A 77 -8.11 -11.17 2.70
CA ILE A 77 -6.89 -10.80 1.95
C ILE A 77 -6.04 -9.82 2.77
N PHE A 78 -6.69 -8.84 3.41
CA PHE A 78 -5.99 -7.86 4.24
C PHE A 78 -5.27 -8.51 5.42
N LYS A 79 -5.90 -9.47 6.12
CA LYS A 79 -5.25 -10.22 7.20
C LYS A 79 -4.00 -10.96 6.70
N LYS A 80 -4.07 -11.62 5.54
CA LYS A 80 -2.93 -12.32 4.94
C LYS A 80 -1.78 -11.36 4.58
N GLU A 81 -2.10 -10.13 4.14
CA GLU A 81 -1.09 -9.10 3.91
C GLU A 81 -0.37 -8.71 5.21
N LEU A 82 -1.11 -8.49 6.30
CA LEU A 82 -0.54 -8.16 7.59
C LEU A 82 0.37 -9.29 8.12
N GLU A 83 -0.09 -10.54 8.05
CA GLU A 83 0.70 -11.72 8.44
C GLU A 83 2.01 -11.82 7.61
N ASN A 84 1.97 -11.48 6.32
CA ASN A 84 3.17 -11.44 5.49
C ASN A 84 4.15 -10.32 5.93
N LEU A 85 3.64 -9.16 6.33
CA LEU A 85 4.47 -8.08 6.86
C LEU A 85 5.06 -8.43 8.24
N ASP A 86 4.31 -9.13 9.09
CA ASP A 86 4.78 -9.61 10.40
C ASP A 86 5.98 -10.54 10.26
N ASN A 87 5.96 -11.46 9.28
CA ASN A 87 7.08 -12.37 9.00
C ASN A 87 8.40 -11.65 8.66
N HIS A 88 8.33 -10.37 8.28
CA HIS A 88 9.49 -9.55 7.91
C HIS A 88 9.79 -8.43 8.93
N ASN A 89 9.22 -8.50 10.14
CA ASN A 89 9.41 -7.53 11.23
C ASN A 89 9.06 -6.09 10.85
N ILE A 90 8.06 -5.89 9.98
CA ILE A 90 7.61 -4.56 9.59
C ILE A 90 6.52 -4.12 10.58
N ASP A 91 6.85 -3.16 11.46
CA ASP A 91 5.88 -2.59 12.42
C ASP A 91 4.86 -1.69 11.70
N TYR A 92 3.87 -2.29 11.04
CA TYR A 92 2.80 -1.56 10.37
C TYR A 92 1.83 -0.89 11.36
N SER A 93 1.75 -1.38 12.61
CA SER A 93 0.76 -0.93 13.60
C SER A 93 0.84 0.57 13.91
N LYS A 94 2.06 1.14 13.89
CA LYS A 94 2.29 2.56 14.19
C LYS A 94 2.13 3.48 12.97
N LYS A 95 2.11 2.93 11.76
CA LYS A 95 2.18 3.70 10.51
C LYS A 95 1.00 3.45 9.57
N LEU A 96 0.21 2.41 9.77
CA LEU A 96 -0.96 2.11 8.95
C LEU A 96 -2.23 2.68 9.59
N LEU A 97 -2.88 3.59 8.87
CA LEU A 97 -4.14 4.21 9.25
C LEU A 97 -5.23 3.77 8.26
N ILE A 98 -6.36 3.32 8.79
CA ILE A 98 -7.50 2.90 7.99
C ILE A 98 -8.66 3.84 8.27
N SER A 99 -9.24 4.41 7.22
CA SER A 99 -10.45 5.22 7.36
C SER A 99 -11.60 4.37 7.89
N ARG A 100 -12.29 4.84 8.93
CA ARG A 100 -13.51 4.20 9.46
C ARG A 100 -14.65 4.11 8.44
N LYS A 101 -14.56 4.86 7.34
CA LYS A 101 -15.54 4.89 6.24
C LYS A 101 -15.12 4.01 5.05
N ALA A 102 -14.01 3.29 5.14
CA ALA A 102 -13.67 2.28 4.14
C ALA A 102 -14.71 1.15 4.22
N HIS A 103 -15.10 0.62 3.06
CA HIS A 103 -16.08 -0.45 2.98
C HIS A 103 -15.39 -1.81 3.20
N LEU A 104 -16.13 -2.79 3.71
CA LEU A 104 -15.72 -4.19 3.83
C LEU A 104 -16.41 -5.01 2.73
#